data_AF-A0A955LBQ5-F1
#
_entry.id   AF-A0A955LBQ5-F1
#
_cell.length_a   1.000
_cell.length_b   1.000
_cell.length_c   1.000
_cell.angle_alpha   90.00
_cell.angle_beta   90.00
_cell.angle_gamma   90.00
#
_symmetry.space_group_name_H-M   'P 1'
#
loop_
_entity.id
_entity.type
_entity.pdbx_description
1 polymer ?
#
loop_
_entity_poly.entity_id
_entity_poly.type
_entity_poly.pdbx_seq_one_letter_code
_entity_poly.pdbx_strand_id
1 'polypeptide(L)'
;MRHEHYAHTAGQRRFARALEFLPGTLSWSILLGSVVLSFFVPVWVAVFIILFDLYWLLKVVYHIVYLVTSFRRLKENVSKDWLGRVLDHAKFPSIRHLVVIPTYTEGVNVLRSALDSIANSDYPNEKFFVVLAFEERVGREEAQARADQMRAEFGDVFGEFLTTFHPDDIEGEIAGKGSNQAWAAQQAVRRIEELGWNIDDVIVSVFDSDTVA
;
A
#
# COMPACT_ATOMS: atom_id res chain seq x y z
N MET A 1 25.55 -0.92 8.72
CA MET A 1 26.41 0.27 8.44
C MET A 1 26.55 0.33 6.93
N ARG A 2 25.90 1.22 6.18
CA ARG A 2 26.11 2.67 6.16
C ARG A 2 24.90 3.36 5.50
N HIS A 3 24.31 4.31 6.21
CA HIS A 3 23.45 5.34 5.63
C HIS A 3 24.35 6.40 4.97
N GLU A 4 24.74 6.25 3.70
CA GLU A 4 25.65 7.22 3.04
C GLU A 4 25.18 7.78 1.69
N HIS A 5 23.90 7.68 1.31
CA HIS A 5 23.42 8.25 0.04
C HIS A 5 22.36 9.34 0.14
N TYR A 6 22.42 10.13 1.21
CA TYR A 6 21.99 11.53 1.17
C TYR A 6 23.03 12.38 1.91
N ALA A 7 23.93 13.03 1.16
CA ALA A 7 24.71 14.12 1.69
C ALA A 7 23.80 15.36 1.87
N HIS A 8 22.81 15.26 2.76
CA HIS A 8 22.13 16.44 3.26
C HIS A 8 23.21 17.37 3.82
N THR A 9 23.26 18.61 3.35
CA THR A 9 24.14 19.63 3.93
C THR A 9 23.90 19.66 5.45
N ALA A 10 24.92 19.95 6.25
CA ALA A 10 24.77 19.95 7.71
C ALA A 10 23.57 20.80 8.18
N GLY A 11 23.21 21.85 7.42
CA GLY A 11 21.99 22.63 7.61
C GLY A 11 20.68 21.85 7.39
N GLN A 12 20.57 21.07 6.31
CA GLN A 12 19.37 20.28 6.01
C GLN A 12 19.07 19.22 7.08
N ARG A 13 20.09 18.56 7.63
CA ARG A 13 19.91 17.59 8.72
C ARG A 13 19.47 18.24 10.03
N ARG A 14 19.99 19.43 10.33
CA ARG A 14 19.59 20.19 11.53
C ARG A 14 18.15 20.72 11.40
N PHE A 15 17.76 21.15 10.20
CA PHE A 15 16.40 21.59 9.92
C PHE A 15 15.39 20.45 9.99
N ALA A 16 15.69 19.29 9.39
CA ALA A 16 14.84 18.10 9.46
C ALA A 16 14.61 17.66 10.92
N ARG A 17 15.68 17.55 11.71
CA ARG A 17 15.57 17.25 13.15
C ARG A 17 14.75 18.29 13.91
N ALA A 18 14.92 19.58 13.62
CA ALA A 18 14.12 20.63 14.27
C ALA A 18 12.62 20.46 13.97
N LEU A 19 12.27 20.08 12.73
CA LEU A 19 10.90 19.77 12.35
C LEU A 19 10.38 18.47 12.99
N GLU A 20 11.23 17.47 13.21
CA GLU A 20 10.86 16.23 13.92
C GLU A 20 10.48 16.49 15.39
N PHE A 21 11.19 17.40 16.06
CA PHE A 21 10.88 17.76 17.45
C PHE A 21 9.67 18.69 17.59
N LEU A 22 9.31 19.44 16.53
CA LEU A 22 8.33 20.51 16.59
C LEU A 22 6.91 20.04 17.00
N PRO A 23 6.35 18.95 16.45
CA PRO A 23 5.02 18.47 16.86
C PRO A 23 4.95 18.07 18.33
N GLY A 24 5.97 17.35 18.82
CA GLY A 24 6.03 16.87 20.20
C GLY A 24 6.19 18.04 21.19
N THR A 25 7.13 18.93 20.91
CA THR A 25 7.38 20.11 21.74
C THR A 25 6.18 21.05 21.78
N LEU A 26 5.50 21.30 20.65
CA LEU A 26 4.26 22.08 20.62
C LEU A 26 3.17 21.42 21.47
N SER A 27 2.97 20.11 21.34
CA SER A 27 1.94 19.38 22.09
C SER A 27 2.15 19.49 23.60
N TRP A 28 3.37 19.21 24.08
CA TRP A 28 3.71 19.33 25.51
C TRP A 28 3.66 20.77 26.00
N SER A 29 4.08 21.73 25.18
CA SER A 29 4.03 23.15 25.53
C SER A 29 2.60 23.65 25.70
N ILE A 30 1.67 23.24 24.84
CA ILE A 30 0.24 23.61 24.96
C ILE A 30 -0.37 22.99 26.21
N LEU A 31 -0.10 21.70 26.49
CA LEU A 31 -0.65 21.01 27.65
C LEU A 31 -0.12 21.57 28.97
N LEU A 32 1.21 21.59 29.15
CA LEU A 32 1.84 22.10 30.38
C LEU A 32 1.64 23.60 30.50
N GLY A 33 1.75 24.33 29.39
CA GLY A 33 1.55 25.77 29.34
C GLY A 33 0.14 26.17 29.75
N SER A 34 -0.90 25.44 29.33
CA SER A 34 -2.28 25.71 29.74
C SER A 34 -2.46 25.54 31.26
N VAL A 35 -1.86 24.51 31.86
CA VAL A 35 -1.90 24.31 33.32
C VAL A 35 -1.18 25.43 34.06
N VAL A 36 0.05 25.76 33.65
CA VAL A 36 0.83 26.81 34.32
C VAL A 36 0.20 28.19 34.14
N LEU A 37 -0.24 28.54 32.94
CA LEU A 37 -0.88 29.83 32.65
C LEU A 37 -2.23 29.98 33.36
N SER A 38 -2.91 28.88 33.71
CA SER A 38 -4.17 28.94 34.45
C SER A 38 -4.02 29.61 35.83
N PHE A 39 -2.83 29.57 36.44
CA PHE A 39 -2.56 30.27 37.71
C PHE A 39 -2.43 31.79 37.55
N PHE A 40 -2.04 32.27 36.36
CA PHE A 40 -1.77 33.69 36.11
C PHE A 40 -2.92 34.39 35.37
N VAL A 41 -3.53 33.71 34.40
CA VAL A 41 -4.57 34.25 33.50
C VAL A 41 -5.72 33.24 33.30
N PRO A 42 -6.41 32.80 34.37
CA PRO A 42 -7.38 31.70 34.33
C PRO A 42 -8.53 31.91 33.34
N VAL A 43 -9.05 33.13 33.24
CA VAL A 43 -10.19 33.44 32.34
C VAL A 43 -9.82 33.23 30.87
N TRP A 44 -8.64 33.70 30.44
CA TRP A 44 -8.19 33.56 29.05
C TRP A 44 -7.85 32.11 28.71
N VAL A 45 -7.25 31.37 29.64
CA VAL A 45 -6.98 29.94 29.47
C VAL A 45 -8.28 29.15 29.34
N ALA A 46 -9.30 29.46 30.14
CA ALA A 46 -10.61 28.82 30.03
C ALA A 46 -11.27 29.09 28.66
N VAL A 47 -11.23 30.34 28.17
CA VAL A 47 -11.73 30.68 26.82
C VAL A 47 -10.99 29.89 25.74
N PHE A 48 -9.66 29.79 25.84
CA PHE A 48 -8.85 29.00 24.90
C PHE A 48 -9.24 27.52 24.91
N ILE A 49 -9.36 26.89 26.09
CA ILE A 49 -9.75 25.48 26.22
C ILE A 49 -11.13 25.25 25.62
N ILE A 50 -12.12 26.10 25.93
CA ILE A 50 -13.47 25.96 25.39
C ILE A 50 -13.48 26.05 23.86
N LEU A 51 -12.74 26.99 23.27
CA LEU A 51 -12.65 27.12 21.80
C LEU A 51 -11.94 25.90 21.18
N PHE A 52 -10.89 25.40 21.82
CA PHE A 52 -10.17 24.21 21.39
C PHE A 52 -11.08 22.97 21.44
N ASP A 53 -11.79 22.76 22.53
CA ASP A 53 -12.73 21.65 22.71
C ASP A 53 -13.90 21.74 21.74
N LEU A 54 -14.43 22.94 21.48
CA LEU A 54 -15.47 23.17 20.49
C LEU A 54 -14.97 22.82 19.08
N TYR A 55 -13.78 23.29 18.69
CA TYR A 55 -13.17 22.93 17.42
C TYR A 55 -12.99 21.41 17.30
N TRP A 56 -12.47 20.78 18.35
CA TRP A 56 -12.25 19.34 18.37
C TRP A 56 -13.57 18.57 18.25
N LEU A 57 -14.62 19.01 18.97
CA LEU A 57 -15.97 18.44 18.88
C LEU A 57 -16.51 18.54 17.45
N LEU A 58 -16.41 19.71 16.81
CA LEU A 58 -16.84 19.90 15.42
C LEU A 58 -16.07 18.97 14.46
N LYS A 59 -14.75 18.82 14.67
CA LYS A 59 -13.90 17.92 13.88
C LYS A 59 -14.29 16.45 14.06
N VAL A 60 -14.64 16.04 15.27
CA VAL A 60 -15.12 14.68 15.56
C VAL A 60 -16.46 14.41 14.90
N VAL A 61 -17.42 15.34 15.04
CA VAL A 61 -18.73 15.23 14.37
C VAL A 61 -18.54 15.13 12.86
N TYR A 62 -17.71 15.99 12.27
CA TYR A 62 -17.34 15.90 10.85
C TYR A 62 -16.82 14.49 10.51
N HIS A 63 -15.81 13.99 11.24
CA HIS A 63 -15.23 12.67 10.98
C HIS A 63 -16.25 11.52 11.10
N ILE A 64 -17.14 11.57 12.10
CA ILE A 64 -18.20 10.57 12.30
C ILE A 64 -19.14 10.54 11.09
N VAL A 65 -19.55 11.70 10.56
CA VAL A 65 -20.42 11.76 9.38
C VAL A 65 -19.76 11.07 8.18
N TYR A 66 -18.48 11.36 7.91
CA TYR A 66 -17.73 10.70 6.83
C TYR A 66 -17.55 9.20 7.06
N LEU A 67 -17.28 8.77 8.29
CA LEU A 67 -17.11 7.37 8.62
C LEU A 67 -18.41 6.60 8.42
N VAL A 68 -19.53 7.10 8.94
CA VAL A 68 -20.84 6.47 8.83
C VAL A 68 -21.29 6.39 7.36
N THR A 69 -21.16 7.49 6.61
CA THR A 69 -21.52 7.52 5.18
C THR A 69 -20.65 6.57 4.35
N SER A 70 -19.34 6.57 4.57
CA SER A 70 -18.41 5.67 3.87
C SER A 70 -18.68 4.21 4.23
N PHE A 71 -18.95 3.91 5.49
CA PHE A 71 -19.26 2.56 5.94
C PHE A 71 -20.57 2.02 5.35
N ARG A 72 -21.61 2.86 5.28
CA ARG A 72 -22.87 2.51 4.61
C ARG A 72 -22.64 2.23 3.12
N ARG A 73 -21.90 3.10 2.43
CA ARG A 73 -21.56 2.92 1.02
C ARG A 73 -20.72 1.66 0.77
N LEU A 74 -19.80 1.34 1.68
CA LEU A 74 -19.04 0.09 1.64
C LEU A 74 -19.97 -1.12 1.75
N LYS A 75 -20.87 -1.14 2.73
CA LYS A 75 -21.84 -2.24 2.90
C LYS A 75 -22.75 -2.41 1.69
N GLU A 76 -23.26 -1.30 1.14
CA GLU A 76 -24.04 -1.33 -0.09
C GLU A 76 -23.23 -1.89 -1.26
N ASN A 77 -21.96 -1.51 -1.42
CA ASN A 77 -21.12 -2.00 -2.50
C ASN A 77 -20.73 -3.47 -2.33
N VAL A 78 -20.43 -3.93 -1.12
CA VAL A 78 -20.11 -5.36 -0.86
C VAL A 78 -21.31 -6.26 -1.15
N SER A 79 -22.54 -5.78 -0.92
CA SER A 79 -23.76 -6.56 -1.21
C SER A 79 -24.16 -6.62 -2.69
N LYS A 80 -23.48 -5.87 -3.58
CA LYS A 80 -23.79 -5.87 -5.01
C LYS A 80 -23.04 -7.00 -5.69
N ASP A 81 -23.77 -7.74 -6.53
CA ASP A 81 -23.16 -8.61 -7.53
C ASP A 81 -22.49 -7.74 -8.61
N TRP A 82 -21.18 -7.51 -8.44
CA TRP A 82 -20.38 -6.76 -9.40
C TRP A 82 -20.07 -7.59 -10.64
N LEU A 83 -19.82 -8.89 -10.47
CA LEU A 83 -19.49 -9.77 -11.58
C LEU A 83 -20.66 -9.83 -12.56
N GLY A 84 -21.87 -10.12 -12.08
CA GLY A 84 -23.07 -10.16 -12.92
C GLY A 84 -23.33 -8.85 -13.67
N ARG A 85 -22.95 -7.69 -13.12
CA ARG A 85 -23.08 -6.39 -13.79
C ARG A 85 -22.08 -6.18 -14.93
N VAL A 86 -20.89 -6.79 -14.85
CA VAL A 86 -19.84 -6.63 -15.85
C VAL A 86 -19.83 -7.74 -16.89
N LEU A 87 -20.44 -8.90 -16.61
CA LEU A 87 -20.50 -10.02 -17.54
C LEU A 87 -21.07 -9.64 -18.92
N ASP A 88 -22.12 -8.81 -18.94
CA ASP A 88 -22.77 -8.36 -20.19
C ASP A 88 -22.03 -7.21 -20.90
N HIS A 89 -20.95 -6.69 -20.30
CA HIS A 89 -20.22 -5.57 -20.88
C HIS A 89 -19.36 -6.02 -22.06
N ALA A 90 -19.48 -5.37 -23.22
CA ALA A 90 -18.80 -5.77 -24.45
C ALA A 90 -17.26 -5.88 -24.34
N LYS A 91 -16.64 -5.09 -23.46
CA LYS A 91 -15.20 -5.17 -23.17
C LYS A 91 -14.80 -6.30 -22.21
N PHE A 92 -15.71 -6.81 -21.40
CA PHE A 92 -15.36 -7.77 -20.34
C PHE A 92 -14.51 -8.95 -20.82
N PRO A 93 -14.75 -9.56 -22.00
CA PRO A 93 -13.90 -10.63 -22.51
C PRO A 93 -12.42 -10.25 -22.69
N SER A 94 -12.11 -9.02 -23.12
CA SER A 94 -10.73 -8.57 -23.33
C SER A 94 -10.04 -8.07 -22.06
N ILE A 95 -10.81 -7.68 -21.04
CA ILE A 95 -10.24 -7.17 -19.79
C ILE A 95 -9.45 -8.27 -19.06
N ARG A 96 -8.24 -7.89 -18.65
CA ARG A 96 -7.33 -8.66 -17.77
C ARG A 96 -7.06 -7.86 -16.50
N HIS A 97 -6.76 -8.56 -15.41
CA HIS A 97 -6.43 -7.92 -14.13
C HIS A 97 -5.02 -8.29 -13.71
N LEU A 98 -4.11 -7.33 -13.81
CA LEU A 98 -2.76 -7.41 -13.29
C LEU A 98 -2.77 -7.14 -11.77
N VAL A 99 -2.35 -8.13 -10.99
CA VAL A 99 -2.19 -8.01 -9.53
C VAL A 99 -0.71 -8.11 -9.19
N VAL A 100 -0.14 -7.02 -8.69
CA VAL A 100 1.27 -6.97 -8.27
C VAL A 100 1.35 -7.10 -6.76
N ILE A 101 2.09 -8.10 -6.29
CA ILE A 101 2.29 -8.43 -4.88
C ILE A 101 3.78 -8.29 -4.55
N PRO A 102 4.27 -7.12 -4.11
CA PRO A 102 5.61 -7.00 -3.57
C PRO A 102 5.77 -7.81 -2.29
N THR A 103 6.88 -8.53 -2.20
CA THR A 103 7.31 -9.27 -1.01
C THR A 103 8.76 -8.95 -0.68
N TYR A 104 9.02 -8.88 0.62
CA TYR A 104 10.33 -8.76 1.21
C TYR A 104 10.66 -10.07 1.96
N THR A 105 10.39 -10.12 3.25
CA THR A 105 10.74 -11.23 4.15
C THR A 105 9.55 -12.12 4.52
N GLU A 106 8.38 -11.95 3.89
CA GLU A 106 7.18 -12.70 4.26
C GLU A 106 7.32 -14.18 3.96
N GLY A 107 6.93 -15.01 4.93
CA GLY A 107 7.01 -16.46 4.80
C GLY A 107 6.02 -17.00 3.77
N VAL A 108 6.31 -18.21 3.29
CA VAL A 108 5.49 -18.95 2.31
C VAL A 108 4.01 -19.00 2.69
N ASN A 109 3.67 -19.15 3.97
CA ASN A 109 2.27 -19.23 4.41
C ASN A 109 1.50 -17.93 4.18
N VAL A 110 2.17 -16.78 4.31
CA VAL A 110 1.56 -15.46 4.07
C VAL A 110 1.29 -15.30 2.57
N LEU A 111 2.29 -15.59 1.75
CA LEU A 111 2.18 -15.54 0.28
C LEU A 111 1.10 -16.50 -0.24
N ARG A 112 1.08 -17.74 0.29
CA ARG A 112 0.04 -18.72 -0.04
C ARG A 112 -1.34 -18.22 0.32
N SER A 113 -1.52 -17.67 1.52
CA SER A 113 -2.82 -17.14 1.96
C SER A 113 -3.32 -16.01 1.04
N ALA A 114 -2.43 -15.12 0.61
CA ALA A 114 -2.77 -14.05 -0.33
C ALA A 114 -3.14 -14.59 -1.72
N LEU A 115 -2.35 -15.51 -2.27
CA LEU A 115 -2.61 -16.14 -3.57
C LEU A 115 -3.88 -17.00 -3.57
N ASP A 116 -4.11 -17.77 -2.51
CA ASP A 116 -5.35 -18.53 -2.31
C ASP A 116 -6.57 -17.62 -2.28
N SER A 117 -6.49 -16.45 -1.63
CA SER A 117 -7.60 -15.50 -1.61
C SER A 117 -7.96 -15.01 -3.00
N ILE A 118 -6.95 -14.70 -3.82
CA ILE A 118 -7.16 -14.27 -5.22
C ILE A 118 -7.75 -15.42 -6.03
N ALA A 119 -7.22 -16.64 -5.89
CA ALA A 119 -7.68 -17.83 -6.59
C ALA A 119 -9.12 -18.22 -6.24
N ASN A 120 -9.57 -17.90 -5.02
CA ASN A 120 -10.94 -18.15 -4.53
C ASN A 120 -11.87 -16.94 -4.67
N SER A 121 -11.41 -15.85 -5.30
CA SER A 121 -12.27 -14.69 -5.57
C SER A 121 -13.31 -15.01 -6.64
N ASP A 122 -14.39 -14.23 -6.70
CA ASP A 122 -15.45 -14.43 -7.70
C ASP A 122 -14.99 -14.11 -9.15
N TYR A 123 -13.83 -13.48 -9.33
CA TYR A 123 -13.33 -13.10 -10.65
C TYR A 123 -12.64 -14.27 -11.36
N PRO A 124 -12.83 -14.48 -12.68
CA PRO A 124 -12.30 -15.67 -13.35
C PRO A 124 -10.76 -15.73 -13.32
N ASN A 125 -10.21 -16.86 -12.86
CA ASN A 125 -8.78 -17.01 -12.65
C ASN A 125 -7.95 -16.85 -13.92
N GLU A 126 -8.49 -17.27 -15.08
CA GLU A 126 -7.87 -17.12 -16.38
C GLU A 126 -7.72 -15.64 -16.81
N LYS A 127 -8.41 -14.71 -16.15
CA LYS A 127 -8.31 -13.26 -16.40
C LYS A 127 -7.28 -12.57 -15.52
N PHE A 128 -6.78 -13.23 -14.47
CA PHE A 128 -5.70 -12.68 -13.66
C PHE A 128 -4.34 -12.84 -14.32
N PHE A 129 -3.54 -11.79 -14.19
CA PHE A 129 -2.10 -11.83 -14.34
C PHE A 129 -1.49 -11.48 -12.99
N VAL A 130 -0.97 -12.47 -12.28
CA VAL A 130 -0.39 -12.27 -10.94
C VAL A 130 1.12 -12.12 -11.05
N VAL A 131 1.66 -11.07 -10.44
CA VAL A 131 3.10 -10.82 -10.36
C VAL A 131 3.53 -10.82 -8.90
N LEU A 132 4.33 -11.81 -8.52
CA LEU A 132 4.94 -11.90 -7.20
C LEU A 132 6.35 -11.30 -7.25
N ALA A 133 6.53 -10.15 -6.61
CA ALA A 133 7.71 -9.31 -6.78
C ALA A 133 8.64 -9.37 -5.56
N PHE A 134 9.76 -10.07 -5.70
CA PHE A 134 10.78 -10.26 -4.67
C PHE A 134 11.89 -9.20 -4.75
N GLU A 135 12.60 -8.96 -3.66
CA GLU A 135 13.85 -8.18 -3.65
C GLU A 135 15.07 -9.11 -3.51
N GLU A 136 16.07 -8.97 -4.38
CA GLU A 136 17.28 -9.83 -4.34
C GLU A 136 18.07 -9.69 -3.03
N ARG A 137 17.96 -8.54 -2.35
CA ARG A 137 18.67 -8.24 -1.10
C ARG A 137 18.27 -9.11 0.10
N VAL A 138 17.12 -9.76 0.03
CA VAL A 138 16.63 -10.65 1.11
C VAL A 138 17.42 -11.96 1.14
N GLY A 139 18.24 -12.23 0.13
CA GLY A 139 18.97 -13.47 -0.05
C GLY A 139 18.41 -14.18 -1.28
N ARG A 140 19.21 -14.18 -2.34
CA ARG A 140 18.80 -14.68 -3.66
C ARG A 140 18.29 -16.12 -3.61
N GLU A 141 18.94 -17.00 -2.85
CA GLU A 141 18.55 -18.40 -2.73
C GLU A 141 17.20 -18.58 -2.01
N GLU A 142 16.98 -17.87 -0.89
CA GLU A 142 15.72 -17.97 -0.14
C GLU A 142 14.53 -17.35 -0.91
N ALA A 143 14.76 -16.21 -1.57
CA ALA A 143 13.75 -15.59 -2.43
C ALA A 143 13.43 -16.49 -3.63
N GLN A 144 14.44 -17.10 -4.26
CA GLN A 144 14.25 -18.02 -5.37
C GLN A 144 13.49 -19.28 -4.92
N ALA A 145 13.84 -19.89 -3.79
CA ALA A 145 13.14 -21.06 -3.29
C ALA A 145 11.65 -20.78 -3.01
N ARG A 146 11.33 -19.61 -2.44
CA ARG A 146 9.93 -19.17 -2.26
C ARG A 146 9.23 -18.95 -3.59
N ALA A 147 9.89 -18.29 -4.54
CA ALA A 147 9.35 -18.06 -5.89
C ALA A 147 9.06 -19.38 -6.61
N ASP A 148 9.98 -20.34 -6.57
CA ASP A 148 9.83 -21.66 -7.18
C ASP A 148 8.67 -22.42 -6.54
N GLN A 149 8.54 -22.35 -5.22
CA GLN A 149 7.41 -22.97 -4.51
C GLN A 149 6.07 -22.35 -4.91
N MET A 150 5.95 -21.01 -4.94
CA MET A 150 4.70 -20.35 -5.34
C MET A 150 4.38 -20.60 -6.81
N ARG A 151 5.40 -20.67 -7.68
CA ARG A 151 5.22 -21.01 -9.09
C ARG A 151 4.74 -22.45 -9.28
N ALA A 152 5.25 -23.39 -8.49
CA ALA A 152 4.79 -24.78 -8.53
C ALA A 152 3.35 -24.93 -8.04
N GLU A 153 2.93 -24.15 -7.04
CA GLU A 153 1.59 -24.21 -6.46
C GLU A 153 0.53 -23.46 -7.31
N PHE A 154 0.88 -22.29 -7.86
CA PHE A 154 -0.10 -21.36 -8.48
C PHE A 154 0.17 -21.03 -9.95
N GLY A 155 1.27 -21.50 -10.54
CA GLY A 155 1.69 -21.13 -11.89
C GLY A 155 0.64 -21.40 -12.97
N ASP A 156 -0.13 -22.49 -12.82
CA ASP A 156 -1.18 -22.92 -13.75
C ASP A 156 -2.60 -22.53 -13.28
N VAL A 157 -2.74 -21.85 -12.15
CA VAL A 157 -4.04 -21.44 -11.59
C VAL A 157 -4.56 -20.19 -12.30
N PHE A 158 -3.67 -19.22 -12.53
CA PHE A 158 -4.01 -17.93 -13.10
C PHE A 158 -3.76 -17.90 -14.61
N GLY A 159 -4.39 -16.94 -15.30
CA GLY A 159 -4.17 -16.73 -16.73
C GLY A 159 -2.71 -16.46 -17.09
N GLU A 160 -1.97 -15.79 -16.20
CA GLU A 160 -0.52 -15.68 -16.24
C GLU A 160 0.03 -15.49 -14.81
N PHE A 161 1.18 -16.10 -14.52
CA PHE A 161 1.87 -15.97 -13.24
C PHE A 161 3.36 -15.68 -13.46
N LEU A 162 3.85 -14.58 -12.89
CA LEU A 162 5.23 -14.14 -13.03
C LEU A 162 5.86 -13.88 -11.66
N THR A 163 7.09 -14.35 -11.49
CA THR A 163 7.93 -14.00 -10.34
C THR A 163 9.02 -13.05 -10.81
N THR A 164 9.17 -11.89 -10.18
CA THR A 164 10.21 -10.91 -10.51
C THR A 164 11.15 -10.71 -9.34
N PHE A 165 12.39 -10.32 -9.63
CA PHE A 165 13.40 -10.01 -8.62
C PHE A 165 13.95 -8.61 -8.89
N HIS A 166 13.72 -7.67 -7.98
CA HIS A 166 14.31 -6.33 -8.06
C HIS A 166 15.79 -6.41 -7.68
N PRO A 167 16.71 -6.02 -8.59
CA PRO A 167 18.14 -6.08 -8.32
C PRO A 167 18.56 -5.02 -7.30
N ASP A 168 19.56 -5.33 -6.48
CA ASP A 168 19.98 -4.47 -5.38
C ASP A 168 20.88 -3.30 -5.80
N ASP A 169 21.35 -3.28 -7.06
CA ASP A 169 22.45 -2.40 -7.53
C ASP A 169 22.06 -1.51 -8.73
N ILE A 170 20.86 -0.91 -8.69
CA ILE A 170 20.46 0.09 -9.69
C ILE A 170 20.93 1.48 -9.24
N GLU A 171 21.94 2.01 -9.92
CA GLU A 171 22.51 3.33 -9.64
C GLU A 171 21.44 4.44 -9.74
N GLY A 172 21.26 5.19 -8.65
CA GLY A 172 20.28 6.28 -8.58
C GLY A 172 18.86 5.88 -8.19
N GLU A 173 18.58 4.58 -7.99
CA GLU A 173 17.27 4.09 -7.53
C GLU A 173 17.23 3.88 -6.01
N ILE A 174 16.15 4.34 -5.36
CA ILE A 174 15.95 4.12 -3.93
C ILE A 174 15.31 2.75 -3.73
N ALA A 175 16.14 1.80 -3.35
CA ALA A 175 15.78 0.53 -2.73
C ALA A 175 14.52 0.60 -1.83
N GLY A 176 13.48 -0.17 -2.18
CA GLY A 176 12.31 -0.39 -1.33
C GLY A 176 11.06 -0.79 -2.10
N LYS A 177 9.93 -0.90 -1.38
CA LYS A 177 8.62 -1.35 -1.91
C LYS A 177 8.22 -0.66 -3.22
N GLY A 178 8.40 0.67 -3.32
CA GLY A 178 8.04 1.43 -4.52
C GLY A 178 8.89 1.05 -5.75
N SER A 179 10.20 0.90 -5.58
CA SER A 179 11.12 0.47 -6.65
C SER A 179 10.88 -0.97 -7.08
N ASN A 180 10.63 -1.87 -6.12
CA ASN A 180 10.26 -3.25 -6.43
C ASN A 180 8.95 -3.32 -7.25
N GLN A 181 7.92 -2.57 -6.85
CA GLN A 181 6.66 -2.47 -7.60
C GLN A 181 6.87 -1.90 -9.01
N ALA A 182 7.68 -0.85 -9.16
CA ALA A 182 7.97 -0.25 -10.45
C ALA A 182 8.69 -1.22 -11.39
N TRP A 183 9.68 -1.94 -10.88
CA TRP A 183 10.37 -3.00 -11.61
C TRP A 183 9.43 -4.13 -12.01
N ALA A 184 8.61 -4.62 -11.09
CA ALA A 184 7.61 -5.64 -11.36
C ALA A 184 6.62 -5.22 -12.45
N ALA A 185 6.14 -3.97 -12.41
CA ALA A 185 5.28 -3.41 -13.43
C ALA A 185 5.97 -3.36 -14.80
N GLN A 186 7.25 -2.98 -14.87
CA GLN A 186 8.01 -3.01 -16.13
C GLN A 186 8.14 -4.42 -16.70
N GLN A 187 8.41 -5.43 -15.87
CA GLN A 187 8.45 -6.82 -16.32
C GLN A 187 7.07 -7.32 -16.75
N ALA A 188 6.01 -6.90 -16.05
CA ALA A 188 4.64 -7.22 -16.41
C ALA A 188 4.27 -6.65 -17.80
N VAL A 189 4.65 -5.39 -18.08
CA VAL A 189 4.44 -4.77 -19.40
C VAL A 189 5.15 -5.55 -20.51
N ARG A 190 6.42 -5.91 -20.32
CA ARG A 190 7.15 -6.75 -21.28
C ARG A 190 6.42 -8.08 -21.54
N ARG A 191 5.93 -8.70 -20.47
CA ARG A 191 5.19 -9.96 -20.57
C ARG A 191 3.85 -9.82 -21.29
N ILE A 192 3.14 -8.71 -21.05
CA ILE A 192 1.90 -8.35 -21.76
C ILE A 192 2.16 -8.19 -23.26
N GLU A 193 3.26 -7.52 -23.64
CA GLU A 193 3.67 -7.35 -25.03
C GLU A 193 4.01 -8.69 -25.71
N GLU A 194 4.75 -9.57 -25.02
CA GLU A 194 5.07 -10.93 -25.52
C GLU A 194 3.83 -11.79 -25.76
N LEU A 195 2.83 -11.67 -24.89
CA LEU A 195 1.55 -12.38 -25.00
C LEU A 195 0.61 -11.75 -26.05
N GLY A 196 0.98 -10.59 -26.60
CA GLY A 196 0.15 -9.85 -27.54
C GLY A 196 -1.14 -9.30 -26.93
N TRP A 197 -1.17 -9.07 -25.61
CA TRP A 197 -2.33 -8.49 -24.93
C TRP A 197 -2.36 -6.97 -25.12
N ASN A 198 -3.57 -6.42 -25.23
CA ASN A 198 -3.76 -4.97 -25.30
C ASN A 198 -3.60 -4.35 -23.90
N ILE A 199 -2.57 -3.54 -23.72
CA ILE A 199 -2.28 -2.86 -22.44
C ILE A 199 -3.43 -1.97 -21.96
N ASP A 200 -4.20 -1.38 -22.88
CA ASP A 200 -5.35 -0.51 -22.56
C ASP A 200 -6.53 -1.26 -21.94
N ASP A 201 -6.53 -2.60 -22.02
CA ASP A 201 -7.55 -3.47 -21.43
C ASP A 201 -7.03 -4.17 -20.15
N VAL A 202 -5.87 -3.76 -19.60
CA VAL A 202 -5.31 -4.31 -18.36
C VAL A 202 -5.60 -3.38 -17.17
N ILE A 203 -6.36 -3.88 -16.19
CA ILE A 203 -6.57 -3.19 -14.92
C ILE A 203 -5.45 -3.58 -13.96
N VAL A 204 -4.88 -2.62 -13.24
CA VAL A 204 -3.77 -2.86 -12.31
C VAL A 204 -4.24 -2.71 -10.87
N SER A 205 -3.83 -3.64 -10.01
CA SER A 205 -3.93 -3.54 -8.56
C SER A 205 -2.62 -3.92 -7.92
N VAL A 206 -2.30 -3.26 -6.82
CA VAL A 206 -1.09 -3.52 -6.05
C VAL A 206 -1.52 -3.88 -4.64
N PHE A 207 -1.22 -5.10 -4.22
CA PHE A 207 -1.62 -5.64 -2.93
C PHE A 207 -0.40 -5.86 -2.05
N ASP A 208 -0.57 -5.65 -0.76
CA ASP A 208 0.47 -6.03 0.18
C ASP A 208 0.52 -7.57 0.26
N SER A 209 1.69 -8.13 0.54
CA SER A 209 1.95 -9.57 0.61
C SER A 209 1.06 -10.32 1.60
N ASP A 210 0.47 -9.60 2.57
CA ASP A 210 -0.48 -10.07 3.58
C ASP A 210 -1.94 -9.69 3.28
N THR A 211 -2.23 -9.15 2.11
CA THR A 211 -3.60 -8.82 1.68
C THR A 211 -4.37 -10.09 1.30
N VAL A 212 -5.57 -10.22 1.85
CA VAL A 212 -6.54 -11.28 1.55
C VAL A 212 -7.68 -10.62 0.78
N ALA A 213 -7.81 -10.98 -0.51
CA ALA A 213 -8.75 -10.43 -1.48
C ALA A 213 -10.18 -10.96 -1.30
#